data_AF-A0A0M8V0Y4-F1
#
_entry.id   AF-A0A0M8V0Y4-F1
#
_cell.length_a   1.000
_cell.length_b   1.000
_cell.length_c   1.000
_cell.angle_alpha   90.00
_cell.angle_beta   90.00
_cell.angle_gamma   90.00
#
_symmetry.space_group_name_H-M   'P 1'
#
loop_
_entity.id
_entity.type
_entity.pdbx_description
1 polymer ?
#
loop_
_entity_poly.entity_id
_entity_poly.type
_entity_poly.pdbx_seq_one_letter_code
_entity_poly.pdbx_strand_id
1 'polypeptide(L)'
;MFAVGAAQNRAKAICTGCPVRTECLAHALDQRIEHGVWGGMTERERRALLRRRPTVTSWRRLLETARAEHGRQATDPGELSEGSSVAG
;
A
#
# COMPACT_ATOMS: atom_id res chain seq x y z
N MET A 1 15.12 -0.96 26.05
CA MET A 1 14.08 -1.85 25.50
C MET A 1 13.96 -1.60 23.99
N PHE A 2 14.81 -2.21 23.15
CA PHE A 2 14.97 -1.86 21.72
C PHE A 2 14.60 -3.00 20.73
N ALA A 3 14.08 -4.13 21.22
CA ALA A 3 13.80 -5.31 20.39
C ALA A 3 12.60 -5.14 19.43
N VAL A 4 11.69 -4.22 19.73
CA VAL A 4 10.43 -4.04 18.99
C VAL A 4 10.69 -3.49 17.58
N GLY A 5 11.71 -2.64 17.38
CA GLY A 5 12.03 -2.07 16.07
C GLY A 5 12.62 -3.09 15.09
N ALA A 6 13.58 -3.91 15.54
CA ALA A 6 14.16 -4.97 14.72
C ALA A 6 13.13 -6.04 14.34
N ALA A 7 12.23 -6.41 15.27
CA ALA A 7 11.14 -7.34 14.98
C ALA A 7 10.14 -6.77 13.95
N GLN A 8 9.79 -5.48 14.04
CA GLN A 8 8.92 -4.81 13.07
C GLN A 8 9.56 -4.75 11.68
N ASN A 9 10.86 -4.45 11.58
CA ASN A 9 11.55 -4.41 10.29
C ASN A 9 11.62 -5.80 9.64
N ARG A 10 11.86 -6.87 10.41
CA ARG A 10 11.79 -8.24 9.91
C ARG A 10 10.39 -8.59 9.42
N ALA A 11 9.35 -8.23 10.16
CA ALA A 11 7.97 -8.46 9.74
C ALA A 11 7.62 -7.70 8.45
N LYS A 12 8.06 -6.45 8.32
CA LYS A 12 7.90 -5.66 7.09
C LYS A 12 8.55 -6.34 5.88
N ALA A 13 9.76 -6.87 6.04
CA ALA A 13 10.47 -7.56 4.97
C ALA A 13 9.69 -8.79 4.45
N ILE A 14 9.04 -9.54 5.33
CA ILE A 14 8.18 -10.68 4.96
C ILE A 14 6.96 -10.20 4.15
N CYS A 15 6.37 -9.06 4.51
CA CYS A 15 5.22 -8.53 3.80
C CYS A 15 5.51 -8.20 2.32
N THR A 16 6.76 -7.89 1.95
CA THR A 16 7.12 -7.44 0.59
C THR A 16 6.70 -8.42 -0.51
N GLY A 17 6.88 -9.73 -0.29
CA GLY A 17 6.52 -10.79 -1.25
C GLY A 17 5.13 -11.39 -1.03
N CYS A 18 4.35 -10.89 -0.07
CA CYS A 18 3.06 -11.48 0.26
C CYS A 18 1.98 -11.09 -0.78
N PRO A 19 1.34 -12.05 -1.46
CA PRO A 19 0.34 -11.76 -2.48
C PRO A 19 -0.94 -11.11 -1.90
N VAL A 20 -1.16 -11.26 -0.60
CA VAL A 20 -2.31 -10.71 0.13
C VAL A 20 -1.97 -9.45 0.94
N ARG A 21 -0.85 -8.79 0.63
CA ARG A 21 -0.37 -7.61 1.38
C ARG A 21 -1.43 -6.50 1.44
N THR A 22 -2.11 -6.27 0.33
CA THR A 22 -3.12 -5.23 0.16
C THR A 22 -4.37 -5.53 1.00
N GLU A 23 -4.83 -6.77 0.95
CA GLU A 23 -6.01 -7.30 1.63
C GLU A 23 -5.77 -7.33 3.15
N CYS A 24 -4.57 -7.74 3.55
CA CYS A 24 -4.10 -7.73 4.94
C CYS A 24 -4.07 -6.31 5.51
N LEU A 25 -3.55 -5.33 4.76
CA LEU A 25 -3.53 -3.94 5.19
C LEU A 25 -4.94 -3.34 5.28
N ALA A 26 -5.78 -3.60 4.27
CA ALA A 26 -7.16 -3.14 4.24
C ALA A 26 -7.94 -3.65 5.46
N HIS A 27 -7.82 -4.95 5.76
CA HIS A 27 -8.45 -5.54 6.93
C HIS A 27 -8.00 -4.87 8.23
N ALA A 28 -6.70 -4.59 8.38
CA ALA A 28 -6.19 -3.92 9.58
C ALA A 28 -6.69 -2.48 9.73
N LEU A 29 -6.92 -1.76 8.63
CA LEU A 29 -7.46 -0.40 8.64
C LEU A 29 -8.97 -0.40 8.90
N ASP A 30 -9.71 -1.31 8.26
CA ASP A 30 -11.17 -1.45 8.43
C ASP A 30 -11.52 -1.87 9.87
N GLN A 31 -10.80 -2.86 10.42
CA GLN A 31 -10.98 -3.34 11.80
C GLN A 31 -10.29 -2.48 12.85
N ARG A 32 -9.58 -1.41 12.44
CA ARG A 32 -8.79 -0.53 13.33
C ARG A 32 -7.85 -1.30 14.27
N ILE A 33 -7.18 -2.32 13.74
CA ILE A 33 -6.26 -3.15 14.53
C ILE A 33 -5.11 -2.27 15.04
N GLU A 34 -4.98 -2.18 16.36
CA GLU A 34 -4.06 -1.26 17.00
C GLU A 34 -2.64 -1.81 17.13
N HIS A 35 -2.42 -3.12 17.04
CA HIS A 35 -1.09 -3.70 17.29
C HIS A 35 -0.52 -4.46 16.09
N GLY A 36 0.81 -4.57 16.04
CA GLY A 36 1.53 -5.38 15.06
C GLY A 36 1.77 -4.73 13.69
N VAL A 37 2.42 -5.50 12.81
CA VAL A 37 2.71 -5.13 11.41
C VAL A 37 1.70 -5.81 10.49
N TRP A 38 1.02 -5.02 9.67
CA TRP A 38 -0.02 -5.49 8.75
C TRP A 38 0.25 -4.93 7.37
N GLY A 39 0.33 -5.81 6.37
CA GLY A 39 0.62 -5.44 4.98
C GLY A 39 1.84 -4.54 4.78
N GLY A 40 2.87 -4.67 5.63
CA GLY A 40 4.09 -3.86 5.59
C GLY A 40 4.02 -2.53 6.34
N MET A 41 2.92 -2.24 7.04
CA MET A 41 2.76 -1.01 7.86
C MET A 41 2.73 -1.34 9.36
N THR A 42 3.48 -0.57 10.14
CA THR A 42 3.40 -0.53 11.61
C THR A 42 2.11 0.12 12.09
N GLU A 43 1.77 -0.10 13.36
CA GLU A 43 0.69 0.63 14.04
C GLU A 43 0.77 2.15 13.80
N ARG A 44 1.96 2.74 13.99
CA ARG A 44 2.14 4.18 13.89
C ARG A 44 1.85 4.70 12.49
N GLU A 45 2.28 3.97 11.47
CA GLU A 45 2.01 4.31 10.07
C GLU A 45 0.52 4.19 9.72
N ARG A 46 -0.15 3.14 10.20
CA ARG A 46 -1.61 2.99 10.01
C ARG A 46 -2.40 4.10 10.69
N ARG A 47 -2.05 4.45 11.94
CA ARG A 47 -2.71 5.55 12.68
C ARG A 47 -2.50 6.89 11.97
N ALA A 48 -1.31 7.14 11.43
CA ALA A 48 -1.05 8.31 10.61
C ALA A 48 -1.90 8.33 9.32
N LEU A 49 -2.08 7.19 8.67
CA LEU A 49 -2.89 7.06 7.46
C LEU A 49 -4.38 7.32 7.73
N LEU A 50 -4.93 6.74 8.80
CA LEU A 50 -6.32 6.98 9.23
C LEU A 50 -6.57 8.47 9.54
N ARG A 51 -5.61 9.16 10.17
CA ARG A 51 -5.70 10.60 10.43
C ARG A 51 -5.64 11.46 9.17
N ARG A 52 -4.89 11.02 8.14
CA ARG A 52 -4.76 11.76 6.87
C ARG A 52 -5.99 11.60 5.97
N ARG A 53 -6.74 10.51 6.10
CA ARG A 53 -7.89 10.20 5.24
C ARG A 53 -9.12 9.77 6.05
N PRO A 54 -9.74 10.69 6.80
CA PRO A 54 -10.92 10.37 7.62
C PRO A 54 -12.18 10.06 6.79
N THR A 55 -12.20 10.43 5.50
CA THR A 55 -13.35 10.28 4.60
C THR A 55 -13.41 8.94 3.88
N VAL A 56 -12.39 8.08 4.03
CA VAL A 56 -12.33 6.79 3.34
C VAL A 56 -13.22 5.78 4.08
N THR A 57 -14.30 5.36 3.43
CA THR A 57 -15.27 4.39 3.98
C THR A 57 -14.92 2.93 3.65
N SER A 58 -14.11 2.67 2.63
CA SER A 58 -13.67 1.33 2.25
C SER A 58 -12.18 1.32 1.91
N TRP A 59 -11.36 0.85 2.86
CA TRP A 59 -9.91 0.74 2.65
C TRP A 59 -9.56 -0.37 1.67
N ARG A 60 -10.34 -1.45 1.65
CA ARG A 60 -10.20 -2.53 0.67
C ARG A 60 -10.24 -1.99 -0.76
N ARG A 61 -11.32 -1.30 -1.13
CA ARG A 61 -11.47 -0.76 -2.50
C ARG A 61 -10.34 0.20 -2.85
N LEU A 62 -10.01 1.13 -1.96
CA LEU A 62 -8.96 2.13 -2.20
C LEU A 62 -7.61 1.45 -2.48
N LEU A 63 -7.22 0.48 -1.64
CA LEU A 63 -5.92 -0.16 -1.75
C LEU A 63 -5.86 -1.18 -2.90
N GLU A 64 -6.96 -1.84 -3.24
CA GLU A 64 -7.07 -2.70 -4.41
C GLU A 64 -6.92 -1.90 -5.70
N THR A 65 -7.58 -0.75 -5.81
CA THR A 65 -7.41 0.17 -6.96
C THR A 65 -5.96 0.63 -7.09
N ALA A 66 -5.36 1.08 -5.99
CA ALA A 66 -3.95 1.51 -6.00
C ALA A 66 -2.99 0.37 -6.38
N ARG A 67 -3.25 -0.87 -5.94
CA ARG A 67 -2.48 -2.05 -6.35
C ARG A 67 -2.61 -2.31 -7.85
N ALA A 68 -3.82 -2.24 -8.39
CA ALA A 68 -4.09 -2.45 -9.80
C ALA A 68 -3.40 -1.39 -10.67
N GLU A 69 -3.46 -0.11 -10.28
CA GLU A 69 -2.77 0.99 -10.95
C GLU A 69 -1.25 0.79 -10.99
N HIS A 70 -0.64 0.45 -9.85
CA HIS A 70 0.80 0.14 -9.80
C HIS A 70 1.18 -1.11 -10.60
N GLY A 71 0.31 -2.14 -10.63
CA GLY A 71 0.52 -3.32 -11.46
C GLY A 71 0.49 -3.01 -12.96
N ARG A 72 -0.41 -2.11 -13.39
CA ARG A 72 -0.45 -1.62 -14.79
C ARG A 72 0.81 -0.83 -15.13
N GLN A 73 1.24 0.08 -14.25
CA GLN A 73 2.49 0.84 -14.43
C GLN A 73 3.73 -0.05 -14.52
N ALA A 74 3.78 -1.16 -13.77
CA ALA A 74 4.89 -2.11 -13.85
C ALA A 74 4.89 -2.96 -15.13
N THR A 75 3.76 -3.03 -15.84
CA THR A 75 3.59 -3.80 -17.09
C THR A 75 3.78 -2.93 -18.34
N ASP A 76 3.92 -1.61 -18.19
CA ASP A 76 4.06 -0.66 -19.29
C ASP A 76 5.40 0.09 -19.26
N PRO A 77 6.45 -0.45 -19.91
CA PRO A 77 7.65 0.32 -20.25
C PRO A 77 7.50 1.12 -21.56
N GLY A 78 6.29 1.31 -22.11
CA GLY A 78 6.06 1.56 -23.53
C GLY A 78 5.29 2.81 -23.96
N GLU A 79 4.75 3.66 -23.07
CA GLU A 79 4.03 4.88 -23.50
C GLU A 79 4.89 6.16 -23.44
N LEU A 80 5.98 6.17 -24.22
CA LEU A 80 6.68 7.37 -24.68
C LEU A 80 6.69 7.36 -26.22
N SER A 81 5.51 7.50 -26.84
CA SER A 81 5.42 7.82 -28.27
C SER A 81 4.06 8.42 -28.61
N GLU A 82 3.86 9.68 -28.24
CA GLU A 82 3.04 10.57 -29.05
C GLU A 82 3.92 11.76 -29.45
N GLY A 83 4.76 11.48 -30.46
CA GLY A 83 5.26 12.51 -31.34
C GLY A 83 4.07 13.23 -31.96
N SER A 84 3.73 14.38 -31.41
CA SER A 84 2.86 15.37 -32.02
C SER A 84 3.57 15.91 -33.27
N SER A 85 3.54 15.13 -34.34
CA SER A 85 3.85 15.58 -35.68
C SER A 85 2.60 16.29 -36.19
N VAL A 86 2.55 17.59 -35.92
CA VAL A 86 1.55 18.50 -36.47
C VAL A 86 1.65 18.48 -38.00
N ALA A 87 0.50 18.24 -38.62
CA ALA A 87 0.29 18.19 -40.05
C ALA A 87 0.77 19.47 -40.76
N GLY A 88 1.41 19.28 -41.92
CA GLY A 88 1.61 20.30 -42.94
C GLY A 88 0.63 20.10 -44.09
#